data_AF-A0A7J4VAM1-F1
#
_entry.id   AF-A0A7J4VAM1-F1
#
_cell.length_a   1.000
_cell.length_b   1.000
_cell.length_c   1.000
_cell.angle_alpha   90.00
_cell.angle_beta   90.00
_cell.angle_gamma   90.00
#
_symmetry.space_group_name_H-M   'P 1'
#
loop_
_entity.id
_entity.type
_entity.pdbx_description
1 polymer ?
#
loop_
_entity_poly.entity_id
_entity_poly.type
_entity_poly.pdbx_seq_one_letter_code
_entity_poly.pdbx_strand_id
1 'polypeptide(L)'
;MPVTAFAGIAAALSMSGVIPFVGFIGKEYLYATALDGVPILFLLVLFTGVAMVYSAIQAGIHPWFGKGSATPKEPHEGDFTLYTGPAVASAGSLLLGLFAAMILSPLSGMAVTSIAGVETNIKTGLWHGFNAVFVLSLATIAAGYGLYKMREKLFLLPAVYGPLEYLMPSKLYDKALRLLVATSKWQTGFFQNGYLRYYIITIFVTALALAGGYFIYHLDLSDISIDTSLELHELFVGVVIVSGAAIAATVKSRLYAVLGLGMTGAGVAIIFIMYGAPDLALTQFAIETLSVILFVLAIYKLPGFLKISNKGSKIRDLVIASSVGIFVILLILAVYSVDNSTLLKDYFAQNSVPGGMGRNIVNVILVDFRSIDTMGEITVLGIAALGIYGLVKLVRKEG
;
A
#
# COMPACT_ATOMS: atom_id res chain seq x y z
N MET A 1 43.32 -25.68 26.11
CA MET A 1 41.89 -25.91 26.38
C MET A 1 41.50 -27.37 26.10
N PRO A 2 42.00 -28.35 26.89
CA PRO A 2 41.64 -29.75 26.72
C PRO A 2 40.13 -30.05 26.86
N VAL A 3 39.44 -29.52 27.88
CA VAL A 3 38.04 -29.86 28.17
C VAL A 3 37.11 -29.33 27.08
N THR A 4 37.30 -28.06 26.66
CA THR A 4 36.52 -27.50 25.54
C THR A 4 36.82 -28.23 24.22
N ALA A 5 38.07 -28.65 23.99
CA ALA A 5 38.42 -29.44 22.81
C ALA A 5 37.71 -30.80 22.80
N PHE A 6 37.75 -31.56 23.90
CA PHE A 6 37.06 -32.84 23.99
C PHE A 6 35.55 -32.69 23.82
N ALA A 7 34.93 -31.69 24.46
CA ALA A 7 33.50 -31.43 24.32
C ALA A 7 33.13 -31.03 22.89
N GLY A 8 33.92 -30.17 22.25
CA GLY A 8 33.73 -29.75 20.85
C GLY A 8 33.88 -30.90 19.85
N ILE A 9 34.89 -31.74 20.02
CA ILE A 9 35.10 -32.93 19.17
C ILE A 9 33.97 -33.93 19.38
N ALA A 10 33.56 -34.20 20.63
CA ALA A 10 32.46 -35.11 20.92
C ALA A 10 31.13 -34.60 20.33
N ALA A 11 30.84 -33.31 20.43
CA ALA A 11 29.67 -32.69 19.80
C ALA A 11 29.74 -32.78 18.26
N ALA A 12 30.91 -32.58 17.66
CA ALA A 12 31.10 -32.72 16.22
C ALA A 12 30.95 -34.17 15.73
N LEU A 13 31.43 -35.15 16.49
CA LEU A 13 31.23 -36.57 16.20
C LEU A 13 29.75 -36.96 16.29
N SER A 14 29.03 -36.42 17.28
CA SER A 14 27.58 -36.58 17.37
C SER A 14 26.86 -35.93 16.18
N MET A 15 27.16 -34.67 15.85
CA MET A 15 26.57 -33.96 14.70
C MET A 15 26.88 -34.63 13.35
N SER A 16 28.07 -35.23 13.20
CA SER A 16 28.45 -36.02 12.01
C SER A 16 27.76 -37.39 11.95
N GLY A 17 27.12 -37.80 13.04
CA GLY A 17 26.49 -39.10 13.23
C GLY A 17 27.49 -40.24 13.20
N VAL A 18 28.46 -40.23 14.12
CA VAL A 18 29.46 -41.29 14.31
C VAL A 18 29.09 -42.16 15.52
N ILE A 19 29.34 -43.47 15.45
CA ILE A 19 29.14 -44.40 16.58
C ILE A 19 30.14 -44.06 17.71
N PRO A 20 29.74 -44.03 19.00
CA PRO A 20 28.45 -44.46 19.57
C PRO A 20 27.53 -43.29 19.98
N PHE A 21 27.57 -42.15 19.29
CA PHE A 21 26.79 -40.96 19.68
C PHE A 21 25.32 -41.02 19.21
N VAL A 22 24.43 -40.33 19.93
CA VAL A 22 23.00 -40.25 19.58
C VAL A 22 22.73 -39.73 18.16
N GLY A 23 23.57 -38.85 17.63
CA GLY A 23 23.40 -38.35 16.27
C GLY A 23 23.56 -39.42 15.18
N PHE A 24 24.26 -40.53 15.45
CA PHE A 24 24.29 -41.68 14.54
C PHE A 24 22.89 -42.30 14.40
N ILE A 25 22.23 -42.51 15.53
CA ILE A 25 20.88 -43.09 15.59
C ILE A 25 19.89 -42.21 14.82
N GLY A 26 19.89 -40.90 15.09
CA GLY A 26 19.01 -39.96 14.39
C GLY A 26 19.23 -39.94 12.88
N LYS A 27 20.50 -39.98 12.44
CA LYS A 27 20.86 -40.03 11.02
C LYS A 27 20.41 -41.33 10.35
N GLU A 28 20.57 -42.49 11.01
CA GLU A 28 20.11 -43.77 10.46
C GLU A 28 18.59 -43.82 10.32
N TYR A 29 17.83 -43.31 11.29
CA TYR A 29 16.37 -43.21 11.15
C TYR A 29 15.96 -42.31 9.99
N LEU A 30 16.61 -41.15 9.83
CA LEU A 30 16.34 -40.26 8.69
C LEU A 30 16.63 -40.95 7.35
N TYR A 31 17.71 -41.73 7.25
CA TYR A 31 18.00 -42.48 6.03
C TYR A 31 17.05 -43.64 5.80
N ALA A 32 16.67 -44.39 6.83
CA ALA A 32 15.69 -45.45 6.72
C ALA A 32 14.35 -44.90 6.17
N THR A 33 13.86 -43.81 6.75
CA THR A 33 12.62 -43.15 6.29
C THR A 33 12.78 -42.53 4.90
N ALA A 34 13.93 -41.94 4.58
CA ALA A 34 14.14 -41.31 3.29
C ALA A 34 14.27 -42.32 2.14
N LEU A 35 14.79 -43.52 2.41
CA LEU A 35 14.87 -44.62 1.42
C LEU A 35 13.49 -45.14 1.02
N ASP A 36 12.56 -45.20 1.98
CA ASP A 36 11.17 -45.61 1.72
C ASP A 36 10.31 -44.46 1.16
N GLY A 37 10.85 -43.24 1.13
CA GLY A 37 10.17 -42.02 0.72
C GLY A 37 10.38 -41.62 -0.75
N VAL A 38 10.16 -40.33 -1.04
CA VAL A 38 10.33 -39.78 -2.39
C VAL A 38 11.81 -39.56 -2.71
N PRO A 39 12.31 -39.93 -3.92
CA PRO A 39 13.73 -39.81 -4.27
C PRO A 39 14.35 -38.42 -4.06
N ILE A 40 13.58 -37.34 -4.23
CA ILE A 40 14.06 -35.98 -3.99
C ILE A 40 14.36 -35.72 -2.51
N LEU A 41 13.56 -36.25 -1.60
CA LEU A 41 13.78 -36.13 -0.16
C LEU A 41 15.03 -36.91 0.25
N PHE A 42 15.23 -38.09 -0.32
CA PHE A 42 16.45 -38.86 -0.13
C PHE A 42 17.70 -38.06 -0.53
N LEU A 43 17.69 -37.45 -1.72
CA LEU A 43 18.81 -36.61 -2.17
C LEU A 43 19.05 -35.41 -1.26
N LEU A 44 17.97 -34.77 -0.78
CA LEU A 44 18.07 -33.65 0.16
C LEU A 44 18.65 -34.10 1.51
N VAL A 45 18.18 -35.21 2.08
CA VAL A 45 18.69 -35.76 3.34
C VAL A 45 20.15 -36.20 3.21
N LEU A 46 20.53 -36.79 2.08
CA LEU A 46 21.93 -37.12 1.79
C LEU A 46 22.79 -35.86 1.72
N PHE A 47 22.36 -34.86 0.98
CA PHE A 47 23.08 -33.59 0.84
C PHE A 47 23.22 -32.86 2.18
N THR A 48 22.16 -32.76 2.97
CA THR A 48 22.22 -32.14 4.29
C THR A 48 23.10 -32.93 5.25
N GLY A 49 23.05 -34.27 5.21
CA GLY A 49 23.96 -35.13 5.98
C GLY A 49 25.44 -34.87 5.65
N VAL A 50 25.78 -34.80 4.36
CA VAL A 50 27.15 -34.46 3.92
C VAL A 50 27.56 -33.06 4.39
N ALA A 51 26.65 -32.08 4.28
CA ALA A 51 26.90 -30.70 4.73
C ALA A 51 27.05 -30.59 6.26
N MET A 52 26.31 -31.39 7.04
CA MET A 52 26.44 -31.47 8.49
C MET A 52 27.80 -32.05 8.89
N VAL A 53 28.26 -33.13 8.24
CA VAL A 53 29.60 -33.69 8.48
C VAL A 53 30.68 -32.65 8.17
N TYR A 54 30.59 -31.96 7.01
CA TYR A 54 31.51 -30.89 6.66
C TYR A 54 31.55 -29.79 7.74
N SER A 55 30.37 -29.31 8.15
CA SER A 55 30.24 -28.24 9.15
C SER A 55 30.77 -28.67 10.53
N ALA A 56 30.51 -29.92 10.93
CA ALA A 56 30.99 -30.48 12.18
C ALA A 56 32.52 -30.60 12.21
N ILE A 57 33.15 -31.06 11.10
CA ILE A 57 34.61 -31.09 10.99
C ILE A 57 35.17 -29.66 11.04
N GLN A 58 34.60 -28.74 10.25
CA GLN A 58 35.08 -27.35 10.15
C GLN A 58 34.97 -26.58 11.48
N ALA A 59 33.88 -26.76 12.22
CA ALA A 59 33.59 -26.00 13.43
C ALA A 59 34.07 -26.67 14.73
N GLY A 60 34.04 -28.01 14.80
CA GLY A 60 34.28 -28.72 16.07
C GLY A 60 35.53 -29.59 16.11
N ILE A 61 36.15 -29.90 14.97
CA ILE A 61 37.40 -30.68 14.92
C ILE A 61 38.56 -29.77 14.48
N HIS A 62 38.44 -29.13 13.32
CA HIS A 62 39.51 -28.33 12.70
C HIS A 62 40.12 -27.27 13.61
N PRO A 63 39.38 -26.51 14.45
CA PRO A 63 39.98 -25.48 15.31
C PRO A 63 40.99 -26.01 16.33
N TRP A 64 40.91 -27.28 16.69
CA TRP A 64 41.77 -27.92 17.68
C TRP A 64 43.01 -28.59 17.08
N PHE A 65 43.04 -28.77 15.76
CA PHE A 65 44.12 -29.44 15.05
C PHE A 65 44.77 -28.50 14.02
N GLY A 66 46.06 -28.22 14.20
CA GLY A 66 46.83 -27.39 13.28
C GLY A 66 47.88 -26.54 13.99
N LYS A 67 48.56 -25.69 13.22
CA LYS A 67 49.45 -24.67 13.80
C LYS A 67 48.58 -23.54 14.35
N GLY A 68 48.73 -23.22 15.63
CA GLY A 68 48.03 -22.10 16.25
C GLY A 68 48.34 -20.78 15.53
N SER A 69 47.32 -19.94 15.37
CA SER A 69 47.49 -18.56 14.91
C SER A 69 47.88 -17.65 16.07
N ALA A 70 48.55 -16.52 15.79
CA ALA A 70 48.80 -15.50 16.81
C ALA A 70 47.46 -14.98 17.37
N THR A 71 47.21 -15.21 18.65
CA THR A 71 46.01 -14.74 19.35
C THR A 71 46.34 -13.51 20.21
N PRO A 72 45.42 -12.53 20.36
CA PRO A 72 45.67 -11.34 21.19
C PRO A 72 45.94 -11.63 22.68
N LYS A 73 45.52 -12.80 23.17
CA LYS A 73 45.77 -13.32 24.52
C LYS A 73 46.21 -14.77 24.43
N GLU A 74 46.92 -15.25 25.45
CA GLU A 74 47.29 -16.65 25.55
C GLU A 74 46.03 -17.53 25.69
N PRO A 75 45.87 -18.58 24.86
CA PRO A 75 44.71 -19.46 24.94
C PRO A 75 44.67 -20.24 26.26
N HIS A 76 43.63 -20.01 27.06
CA HIS A 76 43.40 -20.71 28.33
C HIS A 76 41.99 -21.29 28.39
N GLU A 77 41.74 -22.23 29.31
CA GLU A 77 40.37 -22.73 29.53
C GLU A 77 39.44 -21.62 30.02
N GLY A 78 38.20 -21.65 29.52
CA GLY A 78 37.15 -20.79 30.05
C GLY A 78 36.79 -21.13 31.49
N ASP A 79 36.07 -20.22 32.16
CA ASP A 79 35.54 -20.49 33.50
C ASP A 79 34.65 -21.74 33.50
N PHE A 80 34.55 -22.40 34.65
CA PHE A 80 33.78 -23.64 34.84
C PHE A 80 32.36 -23.55 34.26
N THR A 81 31.67 -22.43 34.47
CA THR A 81 30.30 -22.19 33.98
C THR A 81 30.20 -22.13 32.46
N LEU A 82 31.28 -21.76 31.76
CA LEU A 82 31.28 -21.59 30.31
C LEU A 82 31.43 -22.93 29.57
N TYR A 83 32.33 -23.82 30.06
CA TYR A 83 32.55 -25.11 29.38
C TYR A 83 31.63 -26.22 29.88
N THR A 84 31.01 -26.10 31.07
CA THR A 84 30.16 -27.15 31.64
C THR A 84 28.93 -27.44 30.78
N GLY A 85 28.25 -26.42 30.23
CA GLY A 85 27.09 -26.62 29.34
C GLY A 85 27.42 -27.49 28.13
N PRO A 86 28.41 -27.10 27.28
CA PRO A 86 28.87 -27.92 26.17
C PRO A 86 29.39 -29.30 26.59
N ALA A 87 30.11 -29.39 27.72
CA ALA A 87 30.62 -30.66 28.23
C ALA A 87 29.47 -31.63 28.61
N VAL A 88 28.45 -31.15 29.33
CA VAL A 88 27.28 -31.95 29.71
C VAL A 88 26.46 -32.34 28.48
N ALA A 89 26.27 -31.44 27.51
CA ALA A 89 25.56 -31.76 26.28
C ALA A 89 26.30 -32.83 25.44
N SER A 90 27.62 -32.70 25.30
CA SER A 90 28.44 -33.66 24.55
C SER A 90 28.51 -35.02 25.24
N ALA A 91 28.70 -35.05 26.57
CA ALA A 91 28.65 -36.27 27.37
C ALA A 91 27.26 -36.92 27.33
N GLY A 92 26.20 -36.12 27.45
CA GLY A 92 24.82 -36.57 27.32
C GLY A 92 24.55 -37.21 25.96
N SER A 93 25.09 -36.62 24.89
CA SER A 93 24.95 -37.19 23.54
C SER A 93 25.62 -38.57 23.38
N LEU A 94 26.72 -38.79 24.10
CA LEU A 94 27.39 -40.09 24.17
C LEU A 94 26.60 -41.09 25.02
N LEU A 95 26.17 -40.69 26.21
CA LEU A 95 25.39 -41.52 27.12
C LEU A 95 24.06 -41.96 26.50
N LEU A 96 23.33 -41.04 25.87
CA LEU A 96 22.09 -41.35 25.18
C LEU A 96 22.30 -42.30 23.99
N GLY A 97 23.43 -42.21 23.30
CA GLY A 97 23.78 -43.15 22.24
C GLY A 97 24.08 -44.55 22.79
N LEU A 98 24.92 -44.66 23.81
CA LEU A 98 25.28 -45.94 24.44
C LEU A 98 24.08 -46.64 25.09
N PHE A 99 23.22 -45.90 25.76
CA PHE A 99 22.03 -46.42 26.46
C PHE A 99 20.73 -46.17 25.68
N ALA A 100 20.80 -46.06 24.35
CA ALA A 100 19.64 -45.77 23.50
C ALA A 100 18.47 -46.73 23.73
N ALA A 101 18.75 -48.02 23.81
CA ALA A 101 17.73 -49.04 24.02
C ALA A 101 16.94 -48.83 25.33
N MET A 102 17.60 -48.35 26.38
CA MET A 102 17.01 -48.13 27.71
C MET A 102 16.33 -46.76 27.84
N ILE A 103 16.91 -45.71 27.23
CA ILE A 103 16.47 -44.33 27.43
C ILE A 103 15.66 -43.81 26.22
N LEU A 104 16.19 -43.95 25.01
CA LEU A 104 15.58 -43.38 23.80
C LEU A 104 14.38 -44.19 23.30
N SER A 105 14.42 -45.53 23.38
CA SER A 105 13.30 -46.40 22.96
C SER A 105 11.98 -46.09 23.68
N PRO A 106 11.90 -46.08 25.03
CA PRO A 106 10.64 -45.77 25.71
C PRO A 106 10.20 -44.32 25.48
N LEU A 107 11.13 -43.37 25.46
CA LEU A 107 10.82 -41.96 25.27
C LEU A 107 10.26 -41.68 23.87
N SER A 108 10.89 -42.23 22.84
CA SER A 108 10.42 -42.11 21.45
C SER A 108 9.10 -42.86 21.24
N GLY A 109 8.93 -44.05 21.84
CA GLY A 109 7.68 -44.80 21.78
C GLY A 109 6.49 -44.04 22.37
N MET A 110 6.68 -43.39 23.53
CA MET A 110 5.65 -42.51 24.12
C MET A 110 5.33 -41.33 23.20
N ALA A 111 6.34 -40.63 22.70
CA ALA A 111 6.16 -39.47 21.82
C ALA A 111 5.44 -39.83 20.52
N VAL A 112 5.82 -40.93 19.86
CA VAL A 112 5.18 -41.38 18.61
C VAL A 112 3.77 -41.88 18.88
N THR A 113 3.52 -42.61 19.97
CA THR A 113 2.15 -43.03 20.32
C THR A 113 1.24 -41.83 20.56
N SER A 114 1.74 -40.76 21.22
CA SER A 114 0.97 -39.53 21.41
C SER A 114 0.71 -38.76 20.11
N ILE A 115 1.65 -38.75 19.15
CA ILE A 115 1.50 -38.04 17.87
C ILE A 115 0.64 -38.83 16.88
N ALA A 116 0.87 -40.15 16.78
CA ALA A 116 0.24 -41.02 15.79
C ALA A 116 -1.06 -41.67 16.28
N GLY A 117 -1.32 -41.66 17.59
CA GLY A 117 -2.53 -42.23 18.19
C GLY A 117 -2.60 -43.77 18.16
N VAL A 118 -1.52 -44.45 17.80
CA VAL A 118 -1.41 -45.92 17.75
C VAL A 118 -0.21 -46.35 18.59
N GLU A 119 -0.37 -47.39 19.42
CA GLU A 119 0.74 -47.94 20.18
C GLU A 119 1.82 -48.49 19.23
N THR A 120 2.97 -47.83 19.21
CA THR A 120 4.13 -48.25 18.42
C THR A 120 5.32 -48.55 19.32
N ASN A 121 5.84 -49.77 19.23
CA ASN A 121 7.04 -50.16 19.96
C ASN A 121 8.29 -49.84 19.12
N ILE A 122 8.93 -48.70 19.41
CA ILE A 122 10.15 -48.27 18.71
C ILE A 122 11.35 -48.90 19.41
N LYS A 123 12.04 -49.79 18.71
CA LYS A 123 13.32 -50.34 19.16
C LYS A 123 14.44 -49.47 18.61
N THR A 124 15.04 -48.63 19.46
CA THR A 124 16.25 -47.87 19.11
C THR A 124 17.49 -48.67 19.53
N GLY A 125 18.09 -49.38 18.58
CA GLY A 125 19.41 -50.00 18.75
C GLY A 125 20.52 -49.04 18.30
N LEU A 126 21.69 -49.11 18.95
CA LEU A 126 22.86 -48.37 18.48
C LEU A 126 23.43 -48.94 17.18
N TRP A 127 23.28 -50.25 16.96
CA TRP A 127 23.79 -50.95 15.79
C TRP A 127 22.78 -52.02 15.37
N HIS A 128 22.23 -51.93 14.16
CA HIS A 128 21.22 -52.87 13.64
C HIS A 128 21.78 -53.93 12.67
N GLY A 129 23.09 -53.91 12.40
CA GLY A 129 23.79 -54.86 11.53
C GLY A 129 24.40 -54.15 10.34
N PHE A 130 24.99 -54.93 9.42
CA PHE A 130 25.45 -54.40 8.14
C PHE A 130 24.25 -54.32 7.17
N ASN A 131 23.68 -53.12 7.01
CA ASN A 131 22.51 -52.87 6.15
C ASN A 131 22.76 -51.69 5.18
N ALA A 132 21.81 -51.43 4.26
CA ALA A 132 21.95 -50.35 3.27
C ALA A 132 22.06 -48.96 3.91
N VAL A 133 21.33 -48.71 5.00
CA VAL A 133 21.35 -47.46 5.77
C VAL A 133 22.72 -47.21 6.39
N PHE A 134 23.37 -48.25 6.92
CA PHE A 134 24.70 -48.20 7.49
C PHE A 134 25.75 -47.84 6.43
N VAL A 135 25.67 -48.46 5.24
CA VAL A 135 26.56 -48.13 4.11
C VAL A 135 26.40 -46.67 3.69
N LEU A 136 25.16 -46.15 3.65
CA LEU A 136 24.90 -44.74 3.35
C LEU A 136 25.42 -43.80 4.45
N SER A 137 25.29 -44.19 5.72
CA SER A 137 25.85 -43.44 6.85
C SER A 137 27.37 -43.31 6.73
N LEU A 138 28.07 -44.39 6.37
CA LEU A 138 29.51 -44.40 6.13
C LEU A 138 29.89 -43.60 4.89
N ALA A 139 29.13 -43.74 3.80
CA ALA A 139 29.33 -42.98 2.57
C ALA A 139 29.16 -41.47 2.80
N THR A 140 28.20 -41.07 3.64
CA THR A 140 27.98 -39.67 4.02
C THR A 140 29.15 -39.09 4.79
N ILE A 141 29.70 -39.85 5.74
CA ILE A 141 30.91 -39.44 6.49
C ILE A 141 32.09 -39.30 5.54
N ALA A 142 32.29 -40.27 4.65
CA ALA A 142 33.37 -40.23 3.66
C ALA A 142 33.22 -39.05 2.68
N ALA A 143 32.01 -38.79 2.18
CA ALA A 143 31.71 -37.68 1.29
C ALA A 143 31.88 -36.32 1.98
N GLY A 144 31.40 -36.16 3.22
CA GLY A 144 31.58 -34.94 4.00
C GLY A 144 33.05 -34.65 4.33
N TYR A 145 33.82 -35.68 4.68
CA TYR A 145 35.27 -35.58 4.85
C TYR A 145 35.98 -35.23 3.53
N GLY A 146 35.57 -35.84 2.42
CA GLY A 146 36.06 -35.51 1.08
C GLY A 146 35.81 -34.04 0.72
N LEU A 147 34.60 -33.54 0.99
CA LEU A 147 34.22 -32.14 0.80
C LEU A 147 35.10 -31.20 1.65
N TYR A 148 35.34 -31.56 2.92
CA TYR A 148 36.22 -30.81 3.81
C TYR A 148 37.67 -30.75 3.30
N LYS A 149 38.19 -31.83 2.74
CA LYS A 149 39.55 -31.85 2.15
C LYS A 149 39.63 -30.99 0.88
N MET A 150 38.53 -30.88 0.14
CA MET A 150 38.43 -30.08 -1.09
C MET A 150 38.05 -28.61 -0.84
N ARG A 151 37.81 -28.20 0.42
CA ARG A 151 37.28 -26.88 0.77
C ARG A 151 38.01 -25.73 0.08
N GLU A 152 39.35 -25.71 0.14
CA GLU A 152 40.17 -24.63 -0.41
C GLU A 152 40.03 -24.50 -1.93
N LYS A 153 39.84 -25.63 -2.63
CA LYS A 153 39.60 -25.65 -4.08
C LYS A 153 38.18 -25.22 -4.44
N LEU A 154 37.20 -25.56 -3.60
CA LEU A 154 35.78 -25.20 -3.81
C LEU A 154 35.54 -23.70 -3.58
N PHE A 155 36.22 -23.09 -2.61
CA PHE A 155 36.18 -21.64 -2.36
C PHE A 155 36.72 -20.81 -3.54
N LEU A 156 37.59 -21.39 -4.36
CA LEU A 156 38.18 -20.72 -5.53
C LEU A 156 37.33 -20.85 -6.80
N LEU A 157 36.20 -21.56 -6.77
CA LEU A 157 35.31 -21.73 -7.93
C LEU A 157 34.27 -20.60 -7.98
N PRO A 158 34.39 -19.61 -8.88
CA PRO A 158 33.45 -18.48 -8.95
C PRO A 158 32.03 -18.92 -9.34
N ALA A 159 31.93 -20.03 -10.08
CA ALA A 159 30.67 -20.61 -10.55
C ALA A 159 29.78 -21.13 -9.40
N VAL A 160 30.37 -21.47 -8.24
CA VAL A 160 29.62 -21.96 -7.08
C VAL A 160 29.22 -20.79 -6.18
N TYR A 161 30.15 -19.88 -5.87
CA TYR A 161 29.88 -18.78 -4.93
C TYR A 161 29.10 -17.62 -5.53
N GLY A 162 29.35 -17.23 -6.79
CA GLY A 162 28.74 -16.06 -7.41
C GLY A 162 27.20 -16.10 -7.41
N PRO A 163 26.55 -17.19 -7.88
CA PRO A 163 25.09 -17.30 -7.87
C PRO A 163 24.51 -17.40 -6.45
N LEU A 164 25.16 -18.15 -5.56
CA LEU A 164 24.72 -18.33 -4.17
C LEU A 164 24.72 -17.02 -3.39
N GLU A 165 25.67 -16.12 -3.67
CA GLU A 165 25.75 -14.82 -3.03
C GLU A 165 24.57 -13.90 -3.39
N TYR A 166 23.97 -14.06 -4.58
CA TYR A 166 22.80 -13.28 -5.01
C TYR A 166 21.49 -13.85 -4.48
N LEU A 167 21.43 -15.18 -4.31
CA LEU A 167 20.27 -15.91 -3.79
C LEU A 167 20.23 -15.96 -2.25
N MET A 168 21.17 -15.31 -1.57
CA MET A 168 21.15 -15.25 -0.10
C MET A 168 19.86 -14.58 0.38
N PRO A 169 19.09 -15.22 1.29
CA PRO A 169 17.84 -14.67 1.81
C PRO A 169 17.98 -13.26 2.39
N SER A 170 19.14 -12.93 2.99
CA SER A 170 19.44 -11.59 3.50
C SER A 170 19.45 -10.53 2.38
N LYS A 171 20.11 -10.80 1.25
CA LYS A 171 20.16 -9.86 0.13
C LYS A 171 18.81 -9.70 -0.57
N LEU A 172 18.06 -10.81 -0.67
CA LEU A 172 16.69 -10.78 -1.19
C LEU A 172 15.78 -9.93 -0.30
N TYR A 173 15.90 -10.08 1.02
CA TYR A 173 15.17 -9.27 2.00
C TYR A 173 15.52 -7.78 1.88
N ASP A 174 16.81 -7.45 1.83
CA ASP A 174 17.26 -6.06 1.65
C ASP A 174 16.77 -5.45 0.33
N LYS A 175 16.75 -6.24 -0.75
CA LYS A 175 16.23 -5.81 -2.05
C LYS A 175 14.72 -5.56 -1.98
N ALA A 176 13.97 -6.43 -1.30
CA ALA A 176 12.54 -6.25 -1.09
C ALA A 176 12.23 -4.97 -0.30
N LEU A 177 12.98 -4.70 0.76
CA LEU A 177 12.84 -3.45 1.53
C LEU A 177 13.15 -2.21 0.68
N ARG A 178 14.24 -2.23 -0.09
CA ARG A 178 14.58 -1.12 -1.00
C ARG A 178 13.49 -0.88 -2.04
N LEU A 179 12.94 -1.95 -2.62
CA LEU A 179 11.84 -1.86 -3.58
C LEU A 179 10.60 -1.26 -2.93
N LEU A 180 10.23 -1.71 -1.73
CA LEU A 180 9.09 -1.17 -0.99
C LEU A 180 9.23 0.34 -0.77
N VAL A 181 10.39 0.80 -0.30
CA VAL A 181 10.64 2.23 -0.08
C VAL A 181 10.63 3.01 -1.40
N ALA A 182 11.23 2.47 -2.47
CA ALA A 182 11.24 3.11 -3.78
C ALA A 182 9.82 3.24 -4.35
N THR A 183 9.02 2.19 -4.26
CA THR A 183 7.62 2.18 -4.69
C THR A 183 6.79 3.17 -3.87
N SER A 184 6.99 3.23 -2.56
CA SER A 184 6.30 4.21 -1.70
C SER A 184 6.63 5.65 -2.10
N LYS A 185 7.92 5.97 -2.31
CA LYS A 185 8.34 7.30 -2.77
C LYS A 185 7.76 7.65 -4.13
N TRP A 186 7.79 6.72 -5.07
CA TRP A 186 7.22 6.91 -6.41
C TRP A 186 5.71 7.15 -6.34
N GLN A 187 4.98 6.34 -5.58
CA GLN A 187 3.53 6.48 -5.40
C GLN A 187 3.17 7.83 -4.77
N THR A 188 3.87 8.22 -3.70
CA THR A 188 3.65 9.51 -3.05
C THR A 188 3.96 10.66 -4.00
N GLY A 189 5.08 10.60 -4.73
CA GLY A 189 5.43 11.65 -5.70
C GLY A 189 4.44 11.76 -6.87
N PHE A 190 3.82 10.64 -7.27
CA PHE A 190 2.80 10.63 -8.31
C PHE A 190 1.51 11.31 -7.84
N PHE A 191 0.97 10.89 -6.70
CA PHE A 191 -0.28 11.42 -6.18
C PHE A 191 -0.12 12.80 -5.55
N GLN A 192 0.87 13.00 -4.68
CA GLN A 192 1.12 14.24 -3.93
C GLN A 192 2.19 15.13 -4.58
N ASN A 193 2.04 15.42 -5.87
CA ASN A 193 3.00 16.23 -6.62
C ASN A 193 2.99 17.73 -6.28
N GLY A 194 2.03 18.21 -5.48
CA GLY A 194 1.92 19.60 -5.02
C GLY A 194 1.22 20.56 -6.00
N TYR A 195 0.90 20.13 -7.22
CA TYR A 195 0.25 20.98 -8.21
C TYR A 195 -1.28 20.79 -8.19
N LEU A 196 -2.00 21.85 -7.81
CA LEU A 196 -3.47 21.86 -7.73
C LEU A 196 -4.16 21.37 -9.01
N ARG A 197 -3.59 21.67 -10.18
CA ARG A 197 -4.11 21.21 -11.48
C ARG A 197 -4.28 19.70 -11.55
N TYR A 198 -3.32 18.91 -11.07
CA TYR A 198 -3.42 17.45 -11.13
C TYR A 198 -4.43 16.91 -10.12
N TYR A 199 -4.54 17.52 -8.92
CA TYR A 199 -5.57 17.17 -7.96
C TYR A 199 -6.98 17.40 -8.52
N ILE A 200 -7.23 18.55 -9.15
CA ILE A 200 -8.52 18.86 -9.79
C ILE A 200 -8.81 17.88 -10.94
N ILE A 201 -7.81 17.55 -11.76
CA ILE A 201 -7.96 16.55 -12.82
C ILE A 201 -8.32 15.19 -12.24
N THR A 202 -7.65 14.73 -11.19
CA THR A 202 -7.97 13.47 -10.54
C THR A 202 -9.41 13.48 -10.01
N ILE A 203 -9.85 14.56 -9.37
CA ILE A 203 -11.23 14.70 -8.90
C ILE A 203 -12.23 14.59 -10.06
N PHE A 204 -12.04 15.34 -11.13
CA PHE A 204 -12.96 15.30 -12.29
C PHE A 204 -12.94 13.95 -13.00
N VAL A 205 -11.76 13.35 -13.23
CA VAL A 205 -11.65 12.06 -13.90
C VAL A 205 -12.26 10.96 -13.03
N THR A 206 -12.04 10.95 -11.72
CA THR A 206 -12.66 9.98 -10.81
C THR A 206 -14.17 10.19 -10.72
N ALA A 207 -14.65 11.43 -10.64
CA ALA A 207 -16.08 11.72 -10.64
C ALA A 207 -16.75 11.27 -11.95
N LEU A 208 -16.12 11.54 -13.10
CA LEU A 208 -16.60 11.05 -14.40
C LEU A 208 -16.57 9.51 -14.50
N ALA A 209 -15.50 8.87 -14.02
CA ALA A 209 -15.39 7.42 -14.06
C ALA A 209 -16.46 6.74 -13.20
N LEU A 210 -16.72 7.27 -12.00
CA LEU A 210 -17.70 6.70 -11.08
C LEU A 210 -19.14 7.11 -11.43
N ALA A 211 -19.43 8.41 -11.40
CA ALA A 211 -20.79 8.92 -11.63
C ALA A 211 -21.16 8.84 -13.11
N GLY A 212 -20.27 9.26 -14.01
CA GLY A 212 -20.49 9.14 -15.45
C GLY A 212 -20.54 7.67 -15.91
N GLY A 213 -19.67 6.81 -15.38
CA GLY A 213 -19.71 5.37 -15.67
C GLY A 213 -21.01 4.71 -15.20
N TYR A 214 -21.45 5.01 -13.96
CA TYR A 214 -22.73 4.53 -13.44
C TYR A 214 -23.92 5.04 -14.27
N PHE A 215 -23.89 6.33 -14.61
CA PHE A 215 -24.93 6.99 -15.39
C PHE A 215 -25.03 6.38 -16.79
N ILE A 216 -23.91 6.19 -17.50
CA ILE A 216 -23.91 5.55 -18.84
C ILE A 216 -24.42 4.09 -18.77
N TYR A 217 -24.16 3.38 -17.68
CA TYR A 217 -24.59 1.99 -17.54
C TYR A 217 -26.12 1.85 -17.32
N HIS A 218 -26.76 2.81 -16.65
CA HIS A 218 -28.17 2.72 -16.26
C HIS A 218 -29.11 3.65 -17.04
N LEU A 219 -28.56 4.65 -17.74
CA LEU A 219 -29.37 5.60 -18.46
C LEU A 219 -29.88 4.98 -19.76
N ASP A 220 -31.20 4.89 -19.90
CA ASP A 220 -31.80 4.70 -21.20
C ASP A 220 -31.94 6.07 -21.89
N LEU A 221 -31.19 6.26 -22.97
CA LEU A 221 -31.20 7.51 -23.74
C LEU A 221 -32.55 7.72 -24.46
N SER A 222 -33.38 6.67 -24.61
CA SER A 222 -34.70 6.81 -25.23
C SER A 222 -35.71 7.57 -24.37
N ASP A 223 -35.49 7.66 -23.05
CA ASP A 223 -36.39 8.33 -22.12
C ASP A 223 -36.13 9.85 -22.04
N ILE A 224 -35.04 10.32 -22.67
CA ILE A 224 -34.70 11.75 -22.72
C ILE A 224 -35.48 12.42 -23.84
N SER A 225 -36.59 13.07 -23.50
CA SER A 225 -37.30 13.98 -24.39
C SER A 225 -36.66 15.37 -24.31
N ILE A 226 -36.21 15.87 -25.47
CA ILE A 226 -35.74 17.26 -25.62
C ILE A 226 -36.88 18.07 -26.22
N ASP A 227 -37.42 19.01 -25.44
CA ASP A 227 -38.29 20.03 -26.01
C ASP A 227 -37.44 21.00 -26.84
N THR A 228 -37.74 21.09 -28.13
CA THR A 228 -37.05 21.99 -29.06
C THR A 228 -37.77 23.32 -29.23
N SER A 229 -38.86 23.57 -28.49
CA SER A 229 -39.51 24.88 -28.47
C SER A 229 -38.61 25.87 -27.72
N LEU A 230 -37.91 26.70 -28.50
CA LEU A 230 -36.91 27.61 -27.98
C LEU A 230 -37.30 29.02 -28.38
N GLU A 231 -37.60 29.86 -27.40
CA GLU A 231 -38.03 31.22 -27.68
C GLU A 231 -36.82 32.11 -28.00
N LEU A 232 -37.00 33.12 -28.86
CA LEU A 232 -35.90 33.96 -29.35
C LEU A 232 -35.13 34.64 -28.21
N HIS A 233 -35.81 34.99 -27.12
CA HIS A 233 -35.19 35.64 -25.99
C HIS A 233 -34.39 34.65 -25.12
N GLU A 234 -34.83 33.40 -24.99
CA GLU A 234 -34.05 32.31 -24.37
C GLU A 234 -32.77 32.05 -25.14
N LEU A 235 -32.86 32.00 -26.48
CA LEU A 235 -31.68 31.84 -27.35
C LEU A 235 -30.68 32.98 -27.14
N PHE A 236 -31.17 34.23 -27.11
CA PHE A 236 -30.31 35.40 -26.92
C PHE A 236 -29.56 35.33 -25.58
N VAL A 237 -30.26 35.01 -24.49
CA VAL A 237 -29.65 34.86 -23.17
C VAL A 237 -28.64 33.71 -23.15
N GLY A 238 -28.96 32.57 -23.77
CA GLY A 238 -28.04 31.45 -23.92
C GLY A 238 -26.75 31.83 -24.66
N VAL A 239 -26.86 32.58 -25.76
CA VAL A 239 -25.69 33.08 -26.52
C VAL A 239 -24.85 34.04 -25.68
N VAL A 240 -25.46 34.92 -24.88
CA VAL A 240 -24.73 35.81 -23.97
C VAL A 240 -23.95 35.01 -22.92
N ILE A 241 -24.55 34.00 -22.32
CA ILE A 241 -23.91 33.14 -21.31
C ILE A 241 -22.72 32.38 -21.91
N VAL A 242 -22.94 31.71 -23.05
CA VAL A 242 -21.90 30.91 -23.73
C VAL A 242 -20.76 31.78 -24.24
N SER A 243 -21.06 32.95 -24.80
CA SER A 243 -20.03 33.90 -25.25
C SER A 243 -19.22 34.46 -24.08
N GLY A 244 -19.86 34.82 -22.96
CA GLY A 244 -19.18 35.24 -21.73
C GLY A 244 -18.21 34.17 -21.22
N ALA A 245 -18.67 32.91 -21.15
CA ALA A 245 -17.85 31.78 -20.73
C ALA A 245 -16.67 31.52 -21.69
N ALA A 246 -16.92 31.60 -23.01
CA ALA A 246 -15.88 31.44 -24.03
C ALA A 246 -14.82 32.55 -23.95
N ILE A 247 -15.23 33.80 -23.72
CA ILE A 247 -14.32 34.93 -23.49
C ILE A 247 -13.48 34.66 -22.25
N ALA A 248 -14.11 34.28 -21.13
CA ALA A 248 -13.43 33.98 -19.87
C ALA A 248 -12.38 32.86 -20.01
N ALA A 249 -12.69 31.82 -20.79
CA ALA A 249 -11.80 30.67 -20.98
C ALA A 249 -10.64 30.92 -21.96
N THR A 250 -10.78 31.84 -22.92
CA THR A 250 -9.83 31.98 -24.05
C THR A 250 -8.97 33.23 -24.00
N VAL A 251 -9.42 34.28 -23.31
CA VAL A 251 -8.72 35.57 -23.33
C VAL A 251 -7.43 35.54 -22.51
N LYS A 252 -6.44 36.32 -22.93
CA LYS A 252 -5.12 36.40 -22.29
C LYS A 252 -5.04 37.44 -21.18
N SER A 253 -6.06 38.26 -21.02
CA SER A 253 -6.08 39.34 -20.02
C SER A 253 -7.10 39.02 -18.95
N ARG A 254 -6.63 39.08 -17.70
CA ARG A 254 -7.43 38.78 -16.52
C ARG A 254 -8.68 39.67 -16.42
N LEU A 255 -8.57 40.94 -16.82
CA LEU A 255 -9.69 41.88 -16.80
C LEU A 255 -10.82 41.44 -17.75
N TYR A 256 -10.47 41.10 -19.00
CA TYR A 256 -11.48 40.61 -19.94
C TYR A 256 -12.06 39.25 -19.50
N ALA A 257 -11.28 38.43 -18.79
CA ALA A 257 -11.80 37.17 -18.27
C ALA A 257 -12.85 37.40 -17.17
N VAL A 258 -12.61 38.37 -16.28
CA VAL A 258 -13.57 38.79 -15.24
C VAL A 258 -14.82 39.40 -15.89
N LEU A 259 -14.67 40.23 -16.93
CA LEU A 259 -15.82 40.76 -17.66
C LEU A 259 -16.64 39.65 -18.35
N GLY A 260 -15.98 38.65 -18.93
CA GLY A 260 -16.64 37.47 -19.50
C GLY A 260 -17.44 36.69 -18.46
N LEU A 261 -16.88 36.49 -17.26
CA LEU A 261 -17.60 35.90 -16.13
C LEU A 261 -18.82 36.75 -15.73
N GLY A 262 -18.65 38.08 -15.66
CA GLY A 262 -19.75 39.02 -15.42
C GLY A 262 -20.89 38.93 -16.44
N MET A 263 -20.55 38.76 -17.72
CA MET A 263 -21.55 38.53 -18.78
C MET A 263 -22.33 37.24 -18.54
N THR A 264 -21.65 36.15 -18.18
CA THR A 264 -22.29 34.88 -17.82
C THR A 264 -23.21 35.05 -16.62
N GLY A 265 -22.74 35.69 -15.54
CA GLY A 265 -23.54 35.93 -14.34
C GLY A 265 -24.77 36.81 -14.58
N ALA A 266 -24.63 37.86 -15.38
CA ALA A 266 -25.77 38.71 -15.79
C ALA A 266 -26.78 37.92 -16.64
N GLY A 267 -26.32 37.05 -17.54
CA GLY A 267 -27.20 36.15 -18.30
C GLY A 267 -27.99 35.21 -17.38
N VAL A 268 -27.35 34.62 -16.37
CA VAL A 268 -28.02 33.77 -15.37
C VAL A 268 -29.05 34.56 -14.55
N ALA A 269 -28.77 35.82 -14.19
CA ALA A 269 -29.75 36.66 -13.52
C ALA A 269 -30.98 36.95 -14.40
N ILE A 270 -30.80 37.10 -15.71
CA ILE A 270 -31.92 37.25 -16.66
C ILE A 270 -32.74 35.95 -16.73
N ILE A 271 -32.09 34.78 -16.73
CA ILE A 271 -32.80 33.48 -16.63
C ILE A 271 -33.71 33.47 -15.39
N PHE A 272 -33.23 33.90 -14.22
CA PHE A 272 -34.05 33.95 -13.02
C PHE A 272 -35.27 34.88 -13.16
N ILE A 273 -35.12 36.04 -13.82
CA ILE A 273 -36.26 36.92 -14.11
C ILE A 273 -37.28 36.24 -15.01
N MET A 274 -36.80 35.60 -16.09
CA MET A 274 -37.65 34.92 -17.07
C MET A 274 -38.51 33.82 -16.43
N TYR A 275 -37.93 33.06 -15.49
CA TYR A 275 -38.64 31.98 -14.79
C TYR A 275 -39.25 32.41 -13.45
N GLY A 276 -39.48 33.72 -13.24
CA GLY A 276 -40.28 34.21 -12.11
C GLY A 276 -39.59 34.15 -10.75
N ALA A 277 -38.26 34.18 -10.70
CA ALA A 277 -37.44 34.15 -9.50
C ALA A 277 -36.75 35.53 -9.25
N PRO A 278 -37.50 36.61 -8.96
CA PRO A 278 -36.96 37.96 -8.86
C PRO A 278 -35.96 38.15 -7.71
N ASP A 279 -36.16 37.49 -6.58
CA ASP A 279 -35.24 37.58 -5.42
C ASP A 279 -33.87 36.98 -5.75
N LEU A 280 -33.85 35.84 -6.47
CA LEU A 280 -32.61 35.23 -6.95
C LEU A 280 -31.93 36.12 -8.00
N ALA A 281 -32.70 36.78 -8.88
CA ALA A 281 -32.13 37.70 -9.84
C ALA A 281 -31.46 38.92 -9.17
N LEU A 282 -32.14 39.56 -8.21
CA LEU A 282 -31.62 40.73 -7.49
C LEU A 282 -30.33 40.40 -6.73
N THR A 283 -30.33 39.26 -6.04
CA THR A 283 -29.15 38.77 -5.32
C THR A 283 -28.02 38.39 -6.27
N GLN A 284 -28.31 37.72 -7.39
CA GLN A 284 -27.33 37.38 -8.42
C GLN A 284 -26.67 38.64 -9.00
N PHE A 285 -27.45 39.68 -9.36
CA PHE A 285 -26.87 40.92 -9.87
C PHE A 285 -25.99 41.63 -8.83
N ALA A 286 -26.42 41.66 -7.57
CA ALA A 286 -25.66 42.28 -6.49
C ALA A 286 -24.32 41.55 -6.24
N ILE A 287 -24.37 40.22 -6.13
CA ILE A 287 -23.18 39.38 -5.88
C ILE A 287 -22.25 39.40 -7.09
N GLU A 288 -22.76 39.36 -8.31
CA GLU A 288 -21.94 39.44 -9.53
C GLU A 288 -21.20 40.78 -9.59
N THR A 289 -21.90 41.88 -9.33
CA THR A 289 -21.29 43.22 -9.29
C THR A 289 -20.20 43.29 -8.23
N LEU A 290 -20.46 42.79 -7.02
CA LEU A 290 -19.46 42.76 -5.94
C LEU A 290 -18.26 41.89 -6.32
N SER A 291 -18.50 40.72 -6.91
CA SER A 291 -17.46 39.77 -7.32
C SER A 291 -16.55 40.37 -8.39
N VAL A 292 -17.12 41.02 -9.41
CA VAL A 292 -16.34 41.74 -10.43
C VAL A 292 -15.48 42.83 -9.78
N ILE A 293 -16.03 43.64 -8.88
CA ILE A 293 -15.27 44.68 -8.16
C ILE A 293 -14.11 44.05 -7.38
N LEU A 294 -14.38 43.01 -6.59
CA LEU A 294 -13.36 42.32 -5.78
C LEU A 294 -12.27 41.69 -6.65
N PHE A 295 -12.65 41.02 -7.74
CA PHE A 295 -11.69 40.44 -8.68
C PHE A 295 -10.83 41.50 -9.36
N VAL A 296 -11.41 42.61 -9.80
CA VAL A 296 -10.66 43.72 -10.41
C VAL A 296 -9.65 44.30 -9.41
N LEU A 297 -10.07 44.55 -8.16
CA LEU A 297 -9.19 45.04 -7.09
C LEU A 297 -8.04 44.07 -6.79
N ALA A 298 -8.32 42.77 -6.77
CA ALA A 298 -7.31 41.74 -6.52
C ALA A 298 -6.33 41.59 -7.71
N ILE A 299 -6.86 41.56 -8.93
CA ILE A 299 -6.10 41.33 -10.17
C ILE A 299 -5.23 42.53 -10.54
N TYR A 300 -5.64 43.76 -10.20
CA TYR A 300 -4.86 44.97 -10.45
C TYR A 300 -3.43 44.88 -9.89
N LYS A 301 -3.21 44.09 -8.83
CA LYS A 301 -1.91 43.89 -8.19
C LYS A 301 -1.12 42.69 -8.71
N LEU A 302 -1.66 41.91 -9.66
CA LEU A 302 -1.05 40.66 -10.13
C LEU A 302 -0.44 40.82 -11.54
N PRO A 303 0.70 40.19 -11.83
CA PRO A 303 1.26 40.16 -13.18
C PRO A 303 0.31 39.43 -14.14
N GLY A 304 0.50 39.60 -15.46
CA GLY A 304 -0.26 38.87 -16.48
C GLY A 304 -0.22 37.33 -16.32
N PHE A 305 -1.06 36.60 -17.05
CA PHE A 305 -1.05 35.13 -16.99
C PHE A 305 0.30 34.54 -17.42
N LEU A 306 0.88 33.68 -16.58
CA LEU A 306 2.09 32.94 -16.91
C LEU A 306 1.77 31.83 -17.93
N LYS A 307 2.60 31.70 -18.98
CA LYS A 307 2.45 30.64 -19.99
C LYS A 307 3.14 29.36 -19.54
N ILE A 308 2.53 28.62 -18.62
CA ILE A 308 3.09 27.37 -18.07
C ILE A 308 2.60 26.13 -18.85
N SER A 309 1.50 26.25 -19.61
CA SER A 309 0.86 25.11 -20.29
C SER A 309 1.37 24.87 -21.71
N ASN A 310 1.84 23.65 -22.00
CA ASN A 310 2.18 23.19 -23.34
C ASN A 310 0.92 22.79 -24.16
N LYS A 311 1.08 22.49 -25.46
CA LYS A 311 -0.05 22.11 -26.33
C LYS A 311 -0.77 20.82 -25.86
N GLY A 312 -0.02 19.79 -25.46
CA GLY A 312 -0.59 18.52 -25.01
C GLY A 312 -1.43 18.66 -23.74
N SER A 313 -0.96 19.44 -22.76
CA SER A 313 -1.69 19.70 -21.52
C SER A 313 -2.96 20.51 -21.76
N LYS A 314 -2.99 21.38 -22.78
CA LYS A 314 -4.22 22.10 -23.16
C LYS A 314 -5.24 21.18 -23.81
N ILE A 315 -4.80 20.27 -24.69
CA ILE A 315 -5.69 19.29 -25.32
C ILE A 315 -6.28 18.35 -24.27
N ARG A 316 -5.46 17.84 -23.34
CA ARG A 316 -5.94 17.02 -22.22
C ARG A 316 -7.00 17.76 -21.38
N ASP A 317 -6.71 18.99 -20.97
CA ASP A 317 -7.63 19.76 -20.14
C ASP A 317 -8.92 20.10 -20.91
N LEU A 318 -8.84 20.35 -22.22
CA LEU A 318 -10.01 20.55 -23.09
C LEU A 318 -10.88 19.29 -23.14
N VAL A 319 -10.28 18.11 -23.37
CA VAL A 319 -11.00 16.83 -23.40
C VAL A 319 -11.71 16.59 -22.07
N ILE A 320 -11.00 16.76 -20.95
CA ILE A 320 -11.59 16.57 -19.61
C ILE A 320 -12.73 17.58 -19.38
N ALA A 321 -12.52 18.85 -19.65
CA ALA A 321 -13.54 19.89 -19.45
C ALA A 321 -14.78 19.65 -20.32
N SER A 322 -14.60 19.26 -21.59
CA SER A 322 -15.70 18.89 -22.48
C SER A 322 -16.44 17.65 -21.99
N SER A 323 -15.73 16.61 -21.52
CA SER A 323 -16.37 15.43 -20.94
C SER A 323 -17.20 15.76 -19.69
N VAL A 324 -16.69 16.62 -18.80
CA VAL A 324 -17.45 17.11 -17.64
C VAL A 324 -18.68 17.90 -18.08
N GLY A 325 -18.53 18.83 -19.03
CA GLY A 325 -19.65 19.63 -19.54
C GLY A 325 -20.74 18.76 -20.18
N ILE A 326 -20.37 17.82 -21.04
CA ILE A 326 -21.31 16.88 -21.66
C ILE A 326 -22.00 16.03 -20.60
N PHE A 327 -21.26 15.52 -19.61
CA PHE A 327 -21.84 14.75 -18.52
C PHE A 327 -22.88 15.57 -17.73
N VAL A 328 -22.58 16.82 -17.39
CA VAL A 328 -23.53 17.71 -16.68
C VAL A 328 -24.75 18.00 -17.54
N ILE A 329 -24.59 18.22 -18.85
CA ILE A 329 -25.72 18.41 -19.77
C ILE A 329 -26.63 17.17 -19.76
N LEU A 330 -26.07 15.98 -19.95
CA LEU A 330 -26.85 14.75 -19.95
C LEU A 330 -27.53 14.49 -18.59
N LEU A 331 -26.83 14.80 -17.49
CA LEU A 331 -27.39 14.68 -16.15
C LEU A 331 -28.60 15.58 -15.95
N ILE A 332 -28.52 16.85 -16.37
CA ILE A 332 -29.63 17.80 -16.28
C ILE A 332 -30.80 17.35 -17.16
N LEU A 333 -30.52 16.90 -18.38
CA LEU A 333 -31.56 16.36 -19.28
C LEU A 333 -32.27 15.15 -18.67
N ALA A 334 -31.54 14.22 -18.05
CA ALA A 334 -32.12 13.06 -17.39
C ALA A 334 -32.98 13.45 -16.18
N VAL A 335 -32.54 14.41 -15.36
CA VAL A 335 -33.33 14.92 -14.22
C VAL A 335 -34.60 15.64 -14.68
N TYR A 336 -34.54 16.34 -15.82
CA TYR A 336 -35.69 17.02 -16.41
C TYR A 336 -36.77 16.03 -16.88
N SER A 337 -36.38 14.85 -17.36
CA SER A 337 -37.31 13.80 -17.82
C SER A 337 -38.03 13.06 -16.68
N VAL A 338 -37.67 13.30 -15.41
CA VAL A 338 -38.33 12.71 -14.24
C VAL A 338 -39.45 13.63 -13.75
N ASP A 339 -40.62 13.06 -13.42
CA ASP A 339 -41.72 13.82 -12.82
C ASP A 339 -41.29 14.44 -11.48
N ASN A 340 -41.27 15.77 -11.45
CA ASN A 340 -40.85 16.58 -10.30
C ASN A 340 -42.05 17.11 -9.48
N SER A 341 -43.22 16.46 -9.54
CA SER A 341 -44.32 16.78 -8.64
C SER A 341 -43.94 16.46 -7.18
N THR A 342 -43.76 17.51 -6.37
CA THR A 342 -43.37 17.36 -4.96
C THR A 342 -44.47 17.89 -4.05
N LEU A 343 -44.84 17.11 -3.03
CA LEU A 343 -45.78 17.51 -1.98
C LEU A 343 -45.33 18.79 -1.24
N LEU A 344 -44.02 19.05 -1.20
CA LEU A 344 -43.44 20.23 -0.55
C LEU A 344 -43.78 21.53 -1.29
N LYS A 345 -43.85 21.52 -2.63
CA LYS A 345 -44.23 22.71 -3.41
C LYS A 345 -45.62 23.20 -3.00
N ASP A 346 -46.59 22.28 -2.97
CA ASP A 346 -47.97 22.60 -2.59
C ASP A 346 -48.08 22.97 -1.11
N TYR A 347 -47.35 22.26 -0.25
CA TYR A 347 -47.29 22.56 1.18
C TYR A 347 -46.83 24.00 1.43
N PHE A 348 -45.70 24.43 0.85
CA PHE A 348 -45.19 25.79 1.06
C PHE A 348 -46.14 26.83 0.47
N ALA A 349 -46.68 26.59 -0.74
CA ALA A 349 -47.63 27.51 -1.35
C ALA A 349 -48.89 27.73 -0.49
N GLN A 350 -49.41 26.66 0.12
CA GLN A 350 -50.60 26.74 0.97
C GLN A 350 -50.31 27.27 2.38
N ASN A 351 -49.10 27.05 2.90
CA ASN A 351 -48.76 27.37 4.29
C ASN A 351 -47.95 28.65 4.49
N SER A 352 -47.41 29.29 3.45
CA SER A 352 -46.61 30.52 3.60
C SER A 352 -47.36 31.67 4.28
N VAL A 353 -48.64 31.88 3.95
CA VAL A 353 -49.46 32.93 4.61
C VAL A 353 -49.96 32.48 5.98
N PRO A 354 -50.65 31.33 6.16
CA PRO A 354 -51.19 30.98 7.48
C PRO A 354 -50.11 30.57 8.49
N GLY A 355 -49.01 29.96 8.06
CA GLY A 355 -47.93 29.49 8.92
C GLY A 355 -46.76 30.46 9.07
N GLY A 356 -46.37 31.15 7.99
CA GLY A 356 -45.24 32.09 7.98
C GLY A 356 -45.63 33.57 7.88
N MET A 357 -46.94 33.88 7.85
CA MET A 357 -47.47 35.26 7.82
C MET A 357 -46.93 36.13 6.67
N GLY A 358 -46.45 35.51 5.58
CA GLY A 358 -45.81 36.21 4.46
C GLY A 358 -46.35 35.79 3.09
N ARG A 359 -46.43 36.75 2.17
CA ARG A 359 -46.85 36.51 0.78
C ARG A 359 -45.70 36.14 -0.15
N ASN A 360 -44.48 36.56 0.18
CA ASN A 360 -43.30 36.12 -0.55
C ASN A 360 -42.90 34.72 -0.06
N ILE A 361 -43.32 33.70 -0.81
CA ILE A 361 -43.09 32.30 -0.48
C ILE A 361 -41.60 32.00 -0.31
N VAL A 362 -40.73 32.54 -1.18
CA VAL A 362 -39.27 32.32 -1.10
C VAL A 362 -38.73 32.87 0.21
N ASN A 363 -39.06 34.12 0.54
CA ASN A 363 -38.61 34.73 1.79
C ASN A 363 -39.10 33.96 3.02
N VAL A 364 -40.39 33.56 3.04
CA VAL A 364 -40.96 32.76 4.14
C VAL A 364 -40.25 31.41 4.29
N ILE A 365 -39.91 30.75 3.17
CA ILE A 365 -39.13 29.51 3.22
C ILE A 365 -37.78 29.77 3.90
N LEU A 366 -37.06 30.83 3.50
CA LEU A 366 -35.73 31.12 4.00
C LEU A 366 -35.72 31.53 5.49
N VAL A 367 -36.69 32.33 5.93
CA VAL A 367 -36.64 32.94 7.29
C VAL A 367 -37.50 32.22 8.32
N ASP A 368 -38.51 31.45 7.91
CA ASP A 368 -39.40 30.73 8.84
C ASP A 368 -39.23 29.21 8.71
N PHE A 369 -39.59 28.64 7.56
CA PHE A 369 -39.65 27.17 7.42
C PHE A 369 -38.28 26.49 7.40
N ARG A 370 -37.27 27.15 6.80
CA ARG A 370 -35.88 26.65 6.68
C ARG A 370 -34.88 27.68 7.23
N SER A 371 -35.27 28.36 8.30
CA SER A 371 -34.49 29.40 8.99
C SER A 371 -33.09 28.96 9.43
N ILE A 372 -32.91 27.68 9.76
CA ILE A 372 -31.62 27.11 10.15
C ILE A 372 -30.60 27.18 9.00
N ASP A 373 -31.03 26.97 7.75
CA ASP A 373 -30.13 27.03 6.59
C ASP A 373 -29.62 28.47 6.40
N THR A 374 -30.52 29.45 6.50
CA THR A 374 -30.18 30.89 6.44
C THR A 374 -29.27 31.32 7.60
N MET A 375 -29.51 30.81 8.82
CA MET A 375 -28.61 31.05 9.95
C MET A 375 -27.20 30.48 9.67
N GLY A 376 -27.13 29.31 9.05
CA GLY A 376 -25.88 28.69 8.60
C GLY A 376 -25.15 29.53 7.56
N GLU A 377 -25.85 30.00 6.53
CA GLU A 377 -25.28 30.86 5.49
C GLU A 377 -24.73 32.18 6.05
N ILE A 378 -25.49 32.86 6.91
CA ILE A 378 -25.03 34.10 7.57
C ILE A 378 -23.79 33.83 8.43
N THR A 379 -23.75 32.68 9.13
CA THR A 379 -22.58 32.27 9.91
C THR A 379 -21.36 32.05 9.02
N VAL A 380 -21.51 31.38 7.88
CA VAL A 380 -20.42 31.17 6.90
C VAL A 380 -19.91 32.49 6.36
N LEU A 381 -20.80 33.43 6.00
CA LEU A 381 -20.42 34.77 5.55
C LEU A 381 -19.68 35.55 6.64
N GLY A 382 -20.14 35.48 7.89
CA GLY A 382 -19.46 36.08 9.04
C GLY A 382 -18.06 35.52 9.26
N ILE A 383 -17.90 34.19 9.19
CA ILE A 383 -16.60 33.52 9.31
C ILE A 383 -15.69 33.91 8.14
N ALA A 384 -16.20 33.96 6.91
CA ALA A 384 -15.43 34.39 5.74
C ALA A 384 -14.94 35.84 5.90
N ALA A 385 -15.80 36.75 6.36
CA ALA A 385 -15.43 38.14 6.62
C ALA A 385 -14.36 38.27 7.71
N LEU A 386 -14.48 37.52 8.81
CA LEU A 386 -13.47 37.46 9.88
C LEU A 386 -12.15 36.86 9.37
N GLY A 387 -12.20 35.83 8.53
CA GLY A 387 -11.03 35.23 7.90
C GLY A 387 -10.29 36.21 6.99
N ILE A 388 -11.01 36.95 6.16
CA ILE A 388 -10.44 38.01 5.31
C ILE A 388 -9.81 39.10 6.18
N TYR A 389 -10.52 39.57 7.22
CA TYR A 389 -9.98 40.56 8.15
C TYR A 389 -8.69 40.06 8.84
N GLY A 390 -8.69 38.81 9.27
CA GLY A 390 -7.53 38.13 9.85
C GLY A 390 -6.34 38.13 8.88
N LEU A 391 -6.54 37.67 7.63
CA LEU A 391 -5.50 37.65 6.60
C LEU A 391 -4.95 39.07 6.31
N VAL A 392 -5.82 40.07 6.18
CA VAL A 392 -5.39 41.44 5.89
C VAL A 392 -4.59 42.06 7.05
N LYS A 393 -4.93 41.76 8.30
CA LYS A 393 -4.25 42.32 9.48
C LYS A 393 -3.04 41.53 9.97
N LEU A 394 -3.04 40.20 9.84
CA LEU A 394 -2.00 39.32 10.35
C LEU A 394 -0.84 39.10 9.36
N VAL A 395 -0.99 39.45 8.09
CA VAL A 395 0.13 39.47 7.15
C VAL A 395 1.12 40.55 7.61
N ARG A 396 2.15 40.08 8.33
CA ARG A 396 3.32 40.85 8.75
C ARG A 396 3.87 41.52 7.49
N LYS A 397 3.92 42.86 7.47
CA LYS A 397 4.70 43.60 6.47
C LYS A 397 6.11 43.01 6.51
N GLU A 398 6.47 42.20 5.51
CA GLU A 398 7.86 41.87 5.26
C GLU A 398 8.57 43.20 5.00
N GLY A 399 9.53 43.52 5.86
CA GLY A 399 10.38 44.70 5.75
C GLY A 399 11.43 44.53 4.68
#